data_AF-A0A960E3Q2-F1
#
_entry.id   AF-A0A960E3Q2-F1
#
_cell.length_a   1.000
_cell.length_b   1.000
_cell.length_c   1.000
_cell.angle_alpha   90.00
_cell.angle_beta   90.00
_cell.angle_gamma   90.00
#
_symmetry.space_group_name_H-M   'P 1'
#
loop_
_entity.id
_entity.type
_entity.pdbx_description
1 polymer ?
#
loop_
_entity_poly.entity_id
_entity_poly.type
_entity_poly.pdbx_seq_one_letter_code
_entity_poly.pdbx_strand_id
1 'polypeptide(L)' 'EFLAKAKPGLRVINVSRGGIVDEAALAHAIREGQIAGAALDVFEKEPTTESPLFELPQVVVAPHLGASTREAQ' A
#
# COMPACT_ATOMS: atom_id res chain seq x y z
N GLU A 1 -6.04 -7.99 -11.54
CA GLU A 1 -5.49 -9.19 -12.22
C GLU A 1 -4.10 -9.60 -11.71
N PHE A 2 -3.13 -8.67 -11.60
CA PHE A 2 -1.75 -9.01 -11.23
C PHE A 2 -1.60 -9.62 -9.83
N LEU A 3 -2.30 -9.07 -8.84
CA LEU A 3 -2.26 -9.57 -7.46
C LEU A 3 -2.82 -10.99 -7.31
N ALA A 4 -3.76 -11.40 -8.16
CA ALA A 4 -4.30 -12.76 -8.16
C ALA A 4 -3.30 -13.81 -8.69
N LYS A 5 -2.27 -13.38 -9.43
CA LYS A 5 -1.18 -14.24 -9.91
C LYS A 5 0.00 -14.27 -8.93
N ALA A 6 -0.07 -13.55 -7.81
CA ALA A 6 0.99 -13.51 -6.82
C ALA A 6 1.18 -14.89 -6.17
N LYS A 7 2.38 -15.13 -5.64
CA LYS A 7 2.59 -16.31 -4.77
C LYS A 7 1.78 -16.11 -3.48
N PRO A 8 1.13 -17.16 -2.94
CA PRO A 8 0.47 -17.07 -1.64
C PRO A 8 1.44 -16.58 -0.57
N GLY A 9 1.00 -15.61 0.23
CA GLY A 9 1.80 -15.04 1.32
C GLY A 9 2.83 -13.98 0.89
N LEU A 10 2.80 -13.53 -0.38
CA LEU A 10 3.62 -12.41 -0.86
C LEU A 10 3.27 -11.11 -0.09
N ARG A 11 4.25 -10.22 0.08
CA ARG A 11 4.05 -8.88 0.66
C ARG A 11 4.32 -7.81 -0.38
N VAL A 12 3.56 -6.72 -0.33
CA VAL A 12 3.68 -5.58 -1.28
C VAL A 12 4.25 -4.37 -0.56
N ILE A 13 5.26 -3.71 -1.14
CA ILE A 13 5.79 -2.45 -0.62
C ILE A 13 5.74 -1.44 -1.75
N ASN A 14 5.04 -0.31 -1.55
CA ASN A 14 5.01 0.78 -2.51
C ASN A 14 5.49 2.08 -1.85
N VAL A 15 6.71 2.49 -2.21
CA VAL A 15 7.34 3.76 -1.82
C VAL A 15 7.75 4.57 -3.06
N SER A 16 7.01 4.39 -4.15
CA SER A 16 7.34 4.96 -5.46
C SER A 16 6.38 6.09 -5.82
N ARG A 17 5.18 5.77 -6.32
CA ARG A 17 4.09 6.71 -6.60
C ARG A 17 2.73 6.08 -6.30
N GLY A 18 1.76 6.93 -5.98
CA GLY A 18 0.34 6.58 -5.94
C GLY A 18 -0.17 6.06 -7.28
N GLY A 19 -1.22 5.24 -7.26
CA GLY A 19 -1.85 4.68 -8.46
C GLY A 19 -1.05 3.59 -9.19
N ILE A 20 0.17 3.25 -8.76
CA ILE A 20 0.90 2.08 -9.29
C ILE A 20 0.23 0.77 -8.85
N VAL A 21 -0.32 0.77 -7.64
CA VAL A 21 -1.12 -0.33 -7.12
C VAL A 21 -2.53 0.18 -6.90
N ASP A 22 -3.52 -0.52 -7.44
CA ASP A 22 -4.94 -0.31 -7.13
C ASP A 22 -5.17 -0.66 -5.64
N GLU A 23 -5.40 0.35 -4.81
CA GLU A 23 -5.52 0.20 -3.35
C GLU A 23 -6.74 -0.64 -2.96
N ALA A 24 -7.83 -0.60 -3.73
CA ALA A 24 -9.02 -1.40 -3.47
C ALA A 24 -8.77 -2.88 -3.78
N ALA A 25 -8.12 -3.16 -4.91
CA ALA A 25 -7.73 -4.51 -5.29
C ALA A 25 -6.69 -5.09 -4.32
N LEU A 26 -5.75 -4.28 -3.83
CA LEU A 26 -4.79 -4.68 -2.81
C LEU A 26 -5.48 -5.01 -1.49
N ALA A 27 -6.39 -4.15 -1.03
CA ALA A 27 -7.15 -4.38 0.19
C ALA A 27 -7.97 -5.69 0.10
N HIS A 28 -8.62 -5.93 -1.04
CA HIS A 28 -9.33 -7.18 -1.28
C HIS A 28 -8.40 -8.40 -1.27
N ALA A 29 -7.25 -8.35 -1.97
CA ALA A 29 -6.30 -9.45 -2.01
C ALA A 29 -5.67 -9.79 -0.64
N ILE A 30 -5.54 -8.80 0.24
CA ILE A 30 -5.10 -9.01 1.63
C ILE A 30 -6.20 -9.66 2.46
N ARG A 31 -7.45 -9.21 2.32
CA ARG A 31 -8.60 -9.83 3.02
C ARG A 31 -8.77 -11.30 2.63
N GLU A 32 -8.56 -11.64 1.37
CA GLU A 32 -8.62 -13.02 0.86
C GLU A 32 -7.37 -13.87 1.19
N GLY A 33 -6.35 -13.27 1.83
CA GLY A 33 -5.12 -13.98 2.23
C GLY A 33 -4.17 -14.33 1.09
N GLN A 34 -4.46 -13.89 -0.15
CA GLN A 34 -3.55 -14.05 -1.30
C GLN A 34 -2.25 -13.25 -1.08
N ILE A 35 -2.38 -12.05 -0.51
CA ILE A 35 -1.27 -11.17 -0.09
C ILE A 35 -1.22 -11.17 1.44
N ALA A 36 -0.05 -11.44 2.02
CA ALA A 36 0.12 -11.51 3.48
C ALA A 36 0.08 -10.14 4.17
N GLY A 37 0.29 -9.06 3.43
CA GLY A 37 0.30 -7.69 3.95
C GLY A 37 0.97 -6.70 3.01
N ALA A 38 0.94 -5.43 3.38
CA ALA A 38 1.55 -4.37 2.59
C ALA A 38 2.15 -3.23 3.43
N ALA A 39 3.06 -2.46 2.83
CA ALA A 39 3.55 -1.20 3.38
C ALA A 39 3.54 -0.10 2.31
N LEU A 40 2.96 1.06 2.61
CA LEU A 40 2.81 2.16 1.66
C LEU A 40 3.07 3.52 2.32
N ASP A 41 3.75 4.42 1.62
CA ASP A 41 3.78 5.86 1.95
C ASP A 41 3.21 6.76 0.84
N VAL A 42 2.78 6.18 -0.27
CA VAL A 42 2.22 6.89 -1.44
C VAL A 42 0.83 6.39 -1.78
N PHE A 43 -0.04 7.29 -2.22
CA PHE A 43 -1.45 6.99 -2.54
C PHE A 43 -1.90 7.71 -3.81
N GLU A 44 -2.87 7.15 -4.55
CA GLU A 44 -3.37 7.77 -5.79
C GLU A 44 -3.85 9.21 -5.57
N LYS A 45 -4.58 9.46 -4.47
CA LYS A 45 -5.04 10.79 -4.07
C LYS A 45 -4.38 11.22 -2.76
N GLU A 46 -3.65 12.33 -2.83
CA GLU A 46 -2.95 12.93 -1.68
C GLU A 46 -3.44 14.37 -1.43
N PRO A 47 -3.59 14.81 -0.16
CA PRO A 47 -3.40 14.03 1.07
C PRO A 47 -4.48 12.97 1.28
N THR A 48 -4.08 11.79 1.74
CA THR A 48 -4.97 10.65 1.93
C THR A 48 -5.54 10.66 3.33
N THR A 49 -6.84 10.93 3.44
CA THR A 49 -7.56 10.92 4.73
C THR A 49 -8.42 9.67 4.92
N GLU A 50 -8.63 8.91 3.85
CA GLU A 50 -9.41 7.68 3.84
C GLU A 50 -8.77 6.67 2.89
N SER A 51 -8.78 5.39 3.28
CA SER A 51 -8.31 4.29 2.43
C SER A 51 -8.82 2.96 2.99
N PRO A 52 -9.26 2.01 2.15
CA PRO A 52 -9.62 0.67 2.60
C PRO A 52 -8.44 -0.09 3.21
N LEU A 53 -7.20 0.38 3.00
CA LEU A 53 -5.99 -0.20 3.57
C LEU A 53 -5.81 0.14 5.05
N PHE A 54 -6.41 1.22 5.55
CA PHE A 54 -6.27 1.65 6.95
C PHE A 54 -6.98 0.72 7.95
N GLU A 55 -7.93 -0.08 7.47
CA GLU A 55 -8.69 -1.04 8.28
C GLU A 55 -7.97 -2.39 8.46
N LEU A 56 -6.87 -2.61 7.74
CA LEU A 56 -6.22 -3.91 7.64
C LEU A 56 -5.01 -3.99 8.58
N PRO A 57 -5.03 -4.86 9.62
CA PRO A 57 -3.92 -4.97 10.57
C PRO A 57 -2.62 -5.50 9.93
N GLN A 58 -2.69 -6.09 8.74
CA GLN A 58 -1.55 -6.55 7.95
C GLN A 58 -0.90 -5.42 7.13
N VAL A 59 -1.42 -4.19 7.21
CA VAL A 59 -0.95 -3.05 6.42
C VAL A 59 -0.35 -1.99 7.32
N VAL A 60 0.85 -1.54 6.94
CA VAL A 60 1.54 -0.41 7.57
C VAL A 60 1.51 0.77 6.60
N VAL A 61 1.08 1.94 7.09
CA VAL A 61 1.07 3.16 6.27
C VAL A 61 1.79 4.30 6.97
N ALA A 62 2.37 5.18 6.16
CA ALA A 62 2.84 6.49 6.57
C ALA A 62 2.31 7.55 5.58
N PRO A 63 2.25 8.83 5.95
CA PRO A 63 2.12 9.91 4.97
C PRO A 63 3.31 9.91 4.00
N HIS A 64 3.15 10.57 2.85
CA HIS A 64 4.19 10.66 1.82
C HIS A 64 5.37 11.51 2.28
N LEU A 65 6.33 10.85 2.93
CA LEU A 65 7.44 11.48 3.66
C LEU A 65 8.82 11.03 3.14
N GLY A 66 8.89 10.19 2.10
CA GLY A 66 10.16 9.65 1.59
C GLY A 66 11.22 10.70 1.23
N ALA A 67 10.82 11.89 0.80
CA ALA A 67 11.70 13.03 0.52
C ALA A 67 11.68 14.13 1.60
N SER A 68 11.00 13.90 2.73
CA SER A 68 10.76 14.90 3.77
C SER A 68 11.62 14.71 5.03
N THR A 69 12.75 14.00 4.92
CA THR A 69 13.75 13.96 6.00
C THR A 69 14.48 15.30 6.11
N ARG A 70 15.08 15.60 7.26
CA ARG A 70 15.83 16.87 7.47
C ARG A 70 16.98 17.04 6.49
N GLU A 71 17.63 15.93 6.14
CA GLU A 71 18.79 15.87 5.25
C GLU A 71 18.42 15.99 3.77
N ALA A 72 17.14 15.81 3.40
CA ALA A 72 16.69 15.77 2.00
C ALA A 72 16.06 17.09 1.51
N GLN A 73 15.85 18.05 2.41
CA GLN A 73 15.48 19.44 2.06
C GLN A 73 16.66 20.17 1.44
#